data_AF-A0A3D1XSL8-F1
#
_entry.id   AF-A0A3D1XSL8-F1
#
_cell.length_a   1.000
_cell.length_b   1.000
_cell.length_c   1.000
_cell.angle_alpha   90.00
_cell.angle_beta   90.00
_cell.angle_gamma   90.00
#
_symmetry.space_group_name_H-M   'P 1'
#
loop_
_entity.id
_entity.type
_entity.pdbx_description
1 polymer ?
#
loop_
_entity_poly.entity_id
_entity_poly.type
_entity_poly.pdbx_seq_one_letter_code
_entity_poly.pdbx_strand_id
1 'polypeptide(L)'
;MNFFRFEDPWLLLFFLLVPYLAFKTRNPVTIHYSSIAILKKIRPTRADILSALPLILRLLAVSLLVLALARPQEGHKSTEILSVGVDIMLALDTSGSMQALDFIKDEKRDTRLAMVKDVVADFIENRPNDRMGMIVFGSEA
;
A
#
# COMPACT_ATOMS: atom_id res chain seq x y z
N MET A 1 1.00 -4.37 4.29
CA MET A 1 2.35 -4.39 3.69
C MET A 1 2.63 -3.03 3.07
N ASN A 2 3.65 -2.32 3.54
CA ASN A 2 4.11 -1.10 2.89
C ASN A 2 4.80 -1.48 1.58
N PHE A 3 4.54 -0.72 0.51
CA PHE A 3 5.28 -0.86 -0.74
C PHE A 3 5.95 0.46 -1.09
N PHE A 4 7.20 0.38 -1.53
CA PHE A 4 7.96 1.52 -2.05
C PHE A 4 8.11 1.34 -3.56
N ARG A 5 7.70 2.34 -4.34
CA ARG A 5 7.86 2.34 -5.80
C ARG A 5 8.20 3.73 -6.30
N PHE A 6 8.90 3.80 -7.43
CA PHE A 6 8.98 5.00 -8.25
C PHE A 6 7.86 4.92 -9.29
N GLU A 7 7.08 5.99 -9.45
CA GLU A 7 6.06 6.05 -10.50
C GLU A 7 6.72 6.13 -11.88
N ASP A 8 7.80 6.90 -11.99
CA ASP A 8 8.50 7.19 -13.23
C ASP A 8 10.00 6.78 -13.14
N PRO A 9 10.31 5.47 -13.04
CA PRO A 9 11.68 4.99 -12.79
C PRO A 9 12.66 5.33 -13.92
N TRP A 10 12.17 5.50 -15.15
CA TRP A 10 12.99 5.86 -16.32
C TRP A 10 13.70 7.21 -16.15
N LEU A 11 13.13 8.12 -15.36
CA LEU A 11 13.74 9.43 -15.07
C LEU A 11 15.04 9.30 -14.27
N LEU A 12 15.29 8.16 -13.62
CA LEU A 12 16.59 7.89 -13.00
C LEU A 12 17.73 7.82 -14.02
N LEU A 13 17.46 7.63 -15.31
CA LEU A 13 18.48 7.74 -16.37
C LEU A 13 19.14 9.13 -16.39
N PHE A 14 18.46 10.17 -15.92
CA PHE A 14 19.07 11.51 -15.77
C PHE A 14 20.20 11.56 -14.75
N PHE A 15 20.39 10.54 -13.90
CA PHE A 15 21.60 10.43 -13.09
C PHE A 15 22.88 10.35 -13.94
N LEU A 16 22.81 9.89 -15.19
CA LEU A 16 23.96 9.90 -16.11
C LEU A 16 24.45 11.32 -16.42
N LEU A 17 23.61 12.35 -16.25
CA LEU A 17 24.01 13.75 -16.42
C LEU A 17 24.88 14.25 -15.25
N VAL A 18 24.78 13.64 -14.06
CA VAL A 18 25.56 14.05 -12.88
C VAL A 18 27.08 13.86 -13.10
N PRO A 19 27.59 12.68 -13.49
CA PRO A 19 29.00 12.53 -13.79
C PRO A 19 29.42 13.37 -14.99
N TYR A 20 28.59 13.48 -16.03
CA TYR A 20 28.88 14.35 -17.18
C TYR A 20 29.08 15.82 -16.77
N LEU A 21 28.21 16.36 -15.91
CA LEU A 21 28.35 17.71 -15.36
C LEU A 21 29.58 17.83 -14.45
N ALA A 22 29.89 16.80 -13.67
CA ALA A 22 31.10 16.77 -12.83
C ALA A 22 32.38 16.78 -13.67
N PHE A 23 32.42 16.07 -14.80
CA PHE A 23 33.56 16.10 -15.73
C PHE A 23 33.66 17.44 -16.47
N LYS A 24 32.54 18.02 -16.91
CA LYS A 24 32.53 19.31 -17.63
C LYS A 24 32.93 20.50 -16.74
N THR A 25 32.59 20.45 -15.45
CA THR A 25 32.93 21.50 -14.48
C THR A 25 34.37 21.42 -13.96
N ARG A 26 35.12 20.36 -14.31
CA ARG A 26 36.55 20.22 -14.00
C ARG A 26 37.48 20.92 -14.99
N ASN A 27 36.95 21.67 -15.96
CA ASN A 27 37.80 22.50 -16.83
C ASN A 27 38.55 23.52 -15.95
N PRO A 28 39.88 23.41 -15.84
CA PRO A 28 40.64 24.36 -15.03
C PRO A 28 40.50 25.73 -15.67
N VAL A 29 40.06 26.71 -14.89
CA VAL A 29 40.18 28.12 -15.28
C VAL A 29 41.68 28.43 -15.30
N THR A 30 42.29 28.30 -16.47
CA THR A 30 43.70 28.60 -16.69
C THR A 30 43.90 30.10 -16.69
N ILE A 31 44.47 30.62 -15.62
CA ILE A 31 44.94 32.00 -15.56
C ILE A 31 46.42 31.99 -15.97
N HIS A 32 46.75 32.69 -17.06
CA HIS A 32 48.13 32.82 -17.52
C HIS A 32 48.92 33.72 -16.56
N TYR A 33 49.95 33.17 -15.92
CA TYR A 33 50.88 33.91 -15.06
C TYR A 33 52.31 33.76 -15.56
N SER A 34 53.09 34.84 -15.49
CA SER A 34 54.48 34.88 -15.98
C SER A 34 55.48 34.11 -15.10
N SER A 35 55.11 33.68 -13.88
CA SER A 35 55.97 32.85 -13.03
C SER A 35 55.18 32.01 -12.02
N ILE A 36 55.42 30.69 -12.03
CA ILE A 36 54.84 29.71 -11.10
C ILE A 36 55.62 29.59 -9.79
N ALA A 37 56.77 30.27 -9.66
CA ALA A 37 57.64 30.16 -8.50
C ALA A 37 57.01 30.70 -7.20
N ILE A 38 56.15 31.71 -7.33
CA ILE A 38 55.41 32.32 -6.21
C ILE A 38 54.26 31.40 -5.76
N LEU A 39 53.54 30.79 -6.71
CA LEU A 39 52.43 29.87 -6.45
C LEU A 39 52.88 28.58 -5.74
N LYS A 40 54.06 28.04 -6.08
CA LYS A 40 54.63 26.86 -5.40
C LYS A 40 54.96 27.07 -3.93
N LYS A 41 55.11 28.31 -3.47
CA LYS A 41 55.37 28.66 -2.06
C LYS A 41 54.10 28.82 -1.22
N ILE A 42 52.92 28.86 -1.86
CA ILE A 42 51.65 29.02 -1.15
C ILE A 42 51.23 27.65 -0.62
N ARG A 43 51.08 27.53 0.71
CA ARG A 43 50.55 26.31 1.33
C ARG A 43 49.05 26.21 1.07
N PRO A 44 48.53 24.99 0.81
CA PRO A 44 47.10 24.80 0.69
C PRO A 44 46.41 25.25 1.98
N THR A 45 45.47 26.18 1.84
CA THR A 45 44.74 26.78 2.96
C THR A 45 43.36 26.15 3.07
N ARG A 46 42.61 26.37 4.16
CA ARG A 46 41.22 25.91 4.30
C ARG A 46 40.33 26.32 3.10
N ALA A 47 40.66 27.43 2.44
CA ALA A 47 40.02 27.90 1.22
C ALA A 47 40.14 26.90 0.05
N ASP A 48 41.26 26.18 -0.06
CA ASP A 48 41.46 25.18 -1.12
C ASP A 48 40.61 23.93 -0.88
N ILE A 49 40.41 23.54 0.38
CA ILE A 49 39.53 22.41 0.75
C ILE A 49 38.06 22.79 0.50
N LEU A 50 37.68 24.03 0.83
CA LEU A 50 36.32 24.54 0.62
C LEU A 50 36.01 24.88 -0.84
N SER A 51 37.01 24.95 -1.71
CA SER A 51 36.84 25.23 -3.14
C SER A 51 36.03 24.16 -3.88
N ALA A 52 36.02 22.93 -3.38
CA ALA A 52 35.21 21.84 -3.92
C ALA A 52 33.75 21.87 -3.44
N LEU A 53 33.45 22.60 -2.37
CA LEU A 53 32.13 22.61 -1.74
C LEU A 53 31.01 23.08 -2.70
N PRO A 54 31.16 24.17 -3.47
CA PRO A 54 30.12 24.59 -4.41
C PRO A 54 29.84 23.55 -5.49
N LEU A 55 30.87 22.84 -5.97
CA LEU A 55 30.70 21.77 -6.94
C LEU A 55 29.93 20.59 -6.34
N ILE A 56 30.31 20.16 -5.13
CA ILE A 56 29.63 19.07 -4.42
C ILE A 56 28.16 19.43 -4.17
N LEU A 57 27.88 20.64 -3.69
CA LEU A 57 26.51 21.12 -3.46
C LEU A 57 25.68 21.16 -4.75
N ARG A 58 26.28 21.60 -5.85
CA ARG A 58 25.60 21.61 -7.16
C ARG A 58 25.25 20.20 -7.63
N LEU A 59 26.18 19.25 -7.53
CA LEU A 59 25.94 17.86 -7.92
C LEU A 59 24.90 17.18 -7.03
N LEU A 60 24.95 17.46 -5.72
CA LEU A 60 23.96 16.98 -4.76
C LEU A 60 22.56 17.56 -5.05
N ALA A 61 22.46 18.85 -5.35
CA ALA A 61 21.20 19.49 -5.70
C ALA A 61 20.58 18.87 -6.97
N VAL A 62 21.38 18.66 -8.03
CA VAL A 62 20.92 17.98 -9.25
C VAL A 62 20.49 16.54 -8.96
N SER A 63 21.23 15.83 -8.11
CA SER A 63 20.90 14.44 -7.75
C SER A 63 19.57 14.34 -6.99
N LEU A 64 19.33 15.27 -6.05
CA LEU A 64 18.06 15.36 -5.32
C LEU A 64 16.90 15.73 -6.25
N LEU A 65 17.13 16.61 -7.24
CA LEU A 65 16.13 16.95 -8.24
C LEU A 65 15.76 15.72 -9.09
N VAL A 66 16.73 14.93 -9.53
CA VAL A 66 16.45 13.68 -10.29
C VAL A 66 15.65 12.69 -9.43
N LEU A 67 16.02 12.52 -8.15
CA LEU A 67 15.26 11.67 -7.22
C LEU A 67 13.83 12.17 -7.02
N ALA A 68 13.63 13.48 -6.84
CA ALA A 68 12.31 14.06 -6.69
C ALA A 68 11.46 13.88 -7.97
N LEU A 69 12.08 14.03 -9.15
CA LEU A 69 11.43 13.82 -10.44
C LEU A 69 10.99 12.36 -10.65
N ALA A 70 11.77 11.39 -10.17
CA ALA A 70 11.41 9.97 -10.23
C ALA A 70 10.17 9.61 -9.36
N ARG A 71 9.68 10.56 -8.54
CA ARG A 71 8.50 10.43 -7.69
C ARG A 71 8.53 9.16 -6.82
N PRO A 72 9.40 9.12 -5.80
CA PRO A 72 9.36 8.04 -4.81
C PRO A 72 8.02 8.11 -4.08
N GLN A 73 7.29 7.01 -4.11
CA GLN A 73 6.00 6.86 -3.43
C GLN A 73 6.10 5.73 -2.43
N GLU A 74 5.71 6.04 -1.19
CA GLU A 74 5.42 5.04 -0.18
C GLU A 74 3.91 4.96 -0.02
N GLY A 75 3.35 3.77 -0.16
CA GLY A 75 1.90 3.56 -0.19
C GLY A 75 1.46 2.45 0.75
N HIS A 76 0.23 2.59 1.25
CA HIS A 76 -0.50 1.52 1.91
C HIS A 76 -1.30 0.76 0.86
N LYS A 77 -1.00 -0.52 0.67
CA LYS A 77 -1.87 -1.40 -0.12
C LYS A 77 -3.02 -1.82 0.79
N SER A 78 -4.13 -1.09 0.73
CA SER A 78 -5.40 -1.57 1.27
C SER A 78 -6.02 -2.48 0.22
N THR A 79 -6.06 -3.78 0.50
CA THR A 79 -6.86 -4.69 -0.30
C THR A 79 -8.28 -4.56 0.21
N GLU A 80 -9.12 -3.80 -0.50
CA GLU A 80 -10.56 -3.87 -0.25
C GLU A 80 -11.04 -5.25 -0.69
N ILE A 81 -11.33 -6.11 0.27
CA ILE A 81 -12.08 -7.33 0.01
C ILE A 81 -13.51 -6.84 -0.25
N LEU A 82 -13.86 -6.67 -1.52
CA LEU A 82 -15.23 -6.44 -1.95
C LEU A 82 -16.01 -7.75 -1.73
N SER A 83 -16.43 -7.98 -0.48
CA SER A 83 -17.40 -9.02 -0.15
C SER A 83 -18.76 -8.57 -0.67
N VAL A 84 -19.14 -9.08 -1.85
CA VAL A 84 -20.49 -8.93 -2.38
C VAL A 84 -21.41 -9.84 -1.57
N GLY A 85 -22.21 -9.23 -0.69
CA GLY A 85 -23.29 -9.89 0.04
C GLY A 85 -24.64 -9.39 -0.42
N VAL A 86 -25.69 -10.16 -0.15
CA VAL A 86 -27.09 -9.74 -0.33
C VAL A 86 -27.80 -9.61 1.03
N ASP A 87 -28.83 -8.76 1.10
CA ASP A 87 -29.69 -8.63 2.28
C ASP A 87 -30.82 -9.70 2.22
N ILE A 88 -30.92 -10.55 3.24
CA ILE A 88 -31.90 -11.66 3.32
C ILE A 88 -32.77 -11.48 4.57
N MET A 89 -34.10 -11.56 4.42
CA MET A 89 -35.04 -11.59 5.55
C MET A 89 -35.64 -12.98 5.68
N LEU A 90 -35.35 -13.67 6.79
CA LEU A 90 -35.91 -14.97 7.13
C LEU A 90 -37.23 -14.77 7.88
N ALA A 91 -38.31 -15.39 7.39
CA ALA A 91 -39.60 -15.39 8.09
C ALA A 91 -39.85 -16.81 8.62
N LEU A 92 -39.81 -16.98 9.95
CA LEU A 92 -39.99 -18.25 10.64
C LEU A 92 -41.36 -18.35 11.29
N ASP A 93 -42.07 -19.43 10.97
CA ASP A 93 -43.33 -19.78 11.63
C ASP A 93 -43.05 -20.52 12.96
N THR A 94 -43.78 -20.15 14.02
CA THR A 94 -43.82 -20.83 15.33
C THR A 94 -45.23 -21.28 15.70
N SER A 95 -46.15 -21.30 14.74
CA SER A 95 -47.51 -21.82 14.91
C SER A 95 -47.51 -23.27 15.39
N GLY A 96 -48.64 -23.72 15.95
CA GLY A 96 -48.79 -25.10 16.45
C GLY A 96 -48.47 -26.18 15.40
N SER A 97 -48.57 -25.87 14.11
CA SER A 97 -48.18 -26.79 13.02
C SER A 97 -46.68 -27.15 13.03
N MET A 98 -45.85 -26.29 13.61
CA MET A 98 -44.40 -26.46 13.68
C MET A 98 -43.95 -27.43 14.78
N GLN A 99 -44.87 -27.88 15.64
CA GLN A 99 -44.64 -28.94 16.63
C GLN A 99 -44.82 -30.36 16.04
N ALA A 100 -45.20 -30.48 14.77
CA ALA A 100 -45.38 -31.79 14.14
C ALA A 100 -44.06 -32.60 14.11
N LEU A 101 -44.14 -33.88 14.50
CA LEU A 101 -43.03 -34.85 14.58
C LEU A 101 -42.89 -35.67 13.29
N ASP A 102 -42.85 -34.99 12.16
CA ASP A 102 -42.85 -35.59 10.83
C ASP A 102 -41.46 -35.72 10.19
N PHE A 103 -40.43 -35.19 10.83
CA PHE A 103 -39.04 -35.38 10.41
C PHE A 103 -38.30 -36.38 11.29
N ILE A 104 -37.32 -37.08 10.70
CA ILE A 104 -36.46 -38.04 11.39
C ILE A 104 -35.02 -37.54 11.30
N LYS A 105 -34.37 -37.40 12.46
CA LYS A 105 -32.96 -37.03 12.60
C LYS A 105 -32.32 -37.95 13.64
N ASP A 106 -31.14 -38.49 13.34
CA ASP A 106 -30.40 -39.40 14.25
C ASP A 106 -31.28 -40.54 14.81
N GLU A 107 -32.08 -41.16 13.92
CA GLU A 107 -33.04 -42.24 14.22
C GLU A 107 -34.19 -41.86 15.18
N LYS A 108 -34.35 -40.57 15.50
CA LYS A 108 -35.43 -40.05 16.35
C LYS A 108 -36.33 -39.12 15.54
N ARG A 109 -37.61 -39.10 15.90
CA ARG A 109 -38.55 -38.11 15.36
C ARG A 109 -38.32 -36.78 16.05
N ASP A 110 -38.27 -35.71 15.26
CA ASP A 110 -38.10 -34.35 15.75
C ASP A 110 -39.15 -33.42 15.14
N THR A 111 -39.34 -32.27 15.80
CA THR A 111 -40.30 -31.26 15.41
C THR A 111 -39.85 -30.54 14.14
N ARG A 112 -40.80 -30.06 13.31
CA ARG A 112 -40.48 -29.17 12.18
C ARG A 112 -39.64 -27.98 12.62
N LEU A 113 -39.98 -27.37 13.76
CA LEU A 113 -39.27 -26.22 14.29
C LEU A 113 -37.80 -26.54 14.60
N ALA A 114 -37.52 -27.71 15.19
CA ALA A 114 -36.15 -28.14 15.45
C ALA A 114 -35.36 -28.33 14.14
N MET A 115 -35.94 -29.03 13.15
CA MET A 115 -35.31 -29.20 11.85
C MET A 115 -35.03 -27.88 11.13
N VAL A 116 -35.96 -26.93 11.18
CA VAL A 116 -35.77 -25.62 10.56
C VAL A 116 -34.64 -24.84 11.23
N LYS A 117 -34.51 -24.91 12.56
CA LYS A 117 -33.38 -24.25 13.26
C LYS A 117 -32.03 -24.76 12.78
N ASP A 118 -31.90 -26.07 12.57
CA ASP A 118 -30.67 -26.67 12.06
C ASP A 118 -30.37 -26.20 10.63
N VAL A 119 -31.37 -26.25 9.75
CA VAL A 119 -31.21 -25.80 8.35
C VAL A 119 -30.85 -24.32 8.28
N VAL A 120 -31.44 -23.49 9.14
CA VAL A 120 -31.13 -22.05 9.20
C VAL A 120 -29.72 -21.82 9.75
N ALA A 121 -29.28 -22.59 10.75
CA ALA A 121 -27.92 -22.49 11.27
C ALA A 121 -26.89 -22.82 10.17
N ASP A 122 -27.08 -23.92 9.46
CA ASP A 122 -26.22 -24.31 8.34
C ASP A 122 -26.28 -23.27 7.20
N PHE A 123 -27.46 -22.71 6.92
CA PHE A 123 -27.63 -21.66 5.91
C PHE A 123 -26.84 -20.39 6.24
N ILE A 124 -26.84 -19.98 7.52
CA ILE A 124 -26.11 -18.80 8.00
C ILE A 124 -24.60 -19.05 7.95
N GLU A 125 -24.14 -20.21 8.41
CA GLU A 125 -22.71 -20.55 8.46
C GLU A 125 -22.07 -20.56 7.06
N ASN A 126 -22.81 -21.00 6.06
CA ASN A 126 -22.36 -21.02 4.66
C ASN A 126 -22.36 -19.62 3.98
N ARG A 127 -22.78 -18.55 4.68
CA ARG A 127 -22.96 -17.19 4.11
C ARG A 127 -22.31 -16.09 4.96
N PRO A 128 -20.97 -16.07 5.10
CA PRO A 128 -20.26 -15.14 5.98
C PRO A 128 -20.33 -13.66 5.55
N ASN A 129 -20.71 -13.39 4.29
CA ASN A 129 -20.74 -12.05 3.71
C ASN A 129 -22.15 -11.47 3.57
N ASP A 130 -23.20 -12.29 3.76
CA ASP A 130 -24.59 -11.84 3.60
C ASP A 130 -25.10 -11.21 4.91
N ARG A 131 -26.00 -10.22 4.78
CA ARG A 131 -26.66 -9.59 5.93
C ARG A 131 -28.03 -10.22 6.10
N MET A 132 -28.30 -10.74 7.29
CA MET A 132 -29.52 -11.50 7.55
C MET A 132 -30.34 -10.86 8.67
N GLY A 133 -31.63 -10.67 8.40
CA GLY A 133 -32.65 -10.35 9.39
C GLY A 133 -33.58 -11.54 9.59
N MET A 134 -34.24 -11.63 10.75
CA MET A 134 -35.17 -12.70 11.06
C MET A 134 -36.44 -12.14 11.70
N ILE A 135 -37.59 -12.58 11.19
CA ILE A 135 -38.91 -12.31 11.73
C ILE A 135 -39.49 -13.65 12.16
N VAL A 136 -39.96 -13.72 13.40
CA VAL A 136 -40.66 -14.89 13.93
C VAL A 136 -42.13 -14.53 14.06
N PHE A 137 -43.02 -15.39 13.57
CA PHE A 137 -44.47 -15.17 13.63
C PHE A 137 -45.18 -16.47 14.03
N GLY A 138 -46.27 -16.38 14.81
CA GLY A 138 -46.97 -17.56 15.33
C GLY A 138 -48.15 -17.20 16.23
N SER A 139 -48.84 -18.24 16.74
CA SER A 139 -50.09 -18.12 17.50
C SER A 139 -49.96 -17.32 18.81
N GLU A 140 -48.75 -17.25 19.36
CA GLU A 140 -48.36 -16.43 20.51
C GLU A 140 -46.98 -15.85 20.20
N ALA A 141 -46.95 -14.56 19.83
CA ALA A 141 -45.74 -13.76 19.70
C ALA A 141 -45.64 -12.81 20.89
#